data_AF-A0A965ISQ3-F1
#
_entry.id   AF-A0A965ISQ3-F1
#
_cell.length_a   1.000
_cell.length_b   1.000
_cell.length_c   1.000
_cell.angle_alpha   90.00
_cell.angle_beta   90.00
_cell.angle_gamma   90.00
#
_symmetry.space_group_name_H-M   'P 1'
#
loop_
_entity.id
_entity.type
_entity.pdbx_description
1 polymer ?
#
loop_
_entity_poly.entity_id
_entity_poly.type
_entity_poly.pdbx_seq_one_letter_code
_entity_poly.pdbx_strand_id
1 'polypeptide(L)'
;MKDNEKLKAIAIKVLDKTSVEKDEVYGFAIITVLMIISIMLTCIRIIQECNKNKISKDFTAQEKYKLYGEEIKTYSERRGWFTKMRIKKVLRREMKPDDYNKYSMSILASLLDTGENLTEEELQTLVEAANV
;
A
#
# COMPACT_ATOMS: atom_id res chain seq x y z
N MET A 1 -0.94 15.92 -11.16
CA MET A 1 -2.42 15.94 -11.20
C MET A 1 -3.01 14.60 -11.62
N LYS A 2 -2.49 13.93 -12.68
CA LYS A 2 -2.94 12.58 -13.10
C LYS A 2 -2.56 11.45 -12.12
N ASP A 3 -1.40 11.52 -11.48
CA ASP A 3 -0.95 10.43 -10.58
C ASP A 3 -1.76 10.40 -9.27
N ASN A 4 -2.25 11.55 -8.81
CA ASN A 4 -3.11 11.64 -7.62
C ASN A 4 -4.46 10.94 -7.82
N GLU A 5 -5.07 11.05 -9.00
CA GLU A 5 -6.32 10.36 -9.34
C GLU A 5 -6.12 8.85 -9.39
N LYS A 6 -5.02 8.38 -9.99
CA LYS A 6 -4.67 6.94 -10.02
C LYS A 6 -4.41 6.38 -8.63
N LEU A 7 -3.62 7.08 -7.80
CA LEU A 7 -3.38 6.69 -6.40
C LEU A 7 -4.68 6.64 -5.59
N LYS A 8 -5.57 7.61 -5.81
CA LYS A 8 -6.90 7.66 -5.20
C LYS A 8 -7.74 6.45 -5.60
N ALA A 9 -7.73 6.07 -6.88
CA ALA A 9 -8.46 4.89 -7.36
C ALA A 9 -7.94 3.60 -6.71
N ILE A 10 -6.62 3.43 -6.59
CA ILE A 10 -6.03 2.26 -5.91
C ILE A 10 -6.42 2.24 -4.42
N ALA A 11 -6.38 3.39 -3.75
CA ALA A 11 -6.78 3.47 -2.35
C ALA A 11 -8.27 3.18 -2.13
N ILE A 12 -9.14 3.64 -3.03
CA ILE A 12 -10.58 3.31 -3.01
C ILE A 12 -10.77 1.79 -3.20
N LYS A 13 -10.05 1.16 -4.13
CA LYS A 13 -10.05 -0.31 -4.33
C LYS A 13 -9.69 -1.07 -3.05
N VAL A 14 -8.75 -0.56 -2.25
CA VAL A 14 -8.44 -1.13 -0.92
C VAL A 14 -9.60 -0.92 0.04
N LEU A 15 -10.13 0.31 0.14
CA LEU A 15 -11.20 0.65 1.09
C LEU A 15 -12.51 -0.06 0.81
N ASP A 16 -12.83 -0.32 -0.44
CA ASP A 16 -14.03 -1.05 -0.84
C ASP A 16 -14.04 -2.50 -0.34
N LYS A 17 -12.87 -3.06 -0.02
CA LYS A 17 -12.71 -4.39 0.58
C LYS A 17 -12.70 -4.37 2.11
N THR A 18 -12.74 -3.19 2.73
CA THR A 18 -12.70 -3.05 4.19
C THR A 18 -14.11 -2.98 4.79
N SER A 19 -14.19 -3.23 6.09
CA SER A 19 -15.40 -3.01 6.91
C SER A 19 -15.46 -1.60 7.49
N VAL A 20 -14.70 -0.64 6.96
CA VAL A 20 -14.71 0.75 7.42
C VAL A 20 -16.07 1.36 7.03
N GLU A 21 -16.75 1.96 8.00
CA GLU A 21 -18.04 2.63 7.78
C GLU A 21 -17.86 3.77 6.76
N LYS A 22 -18.63 3.69 5.68
CA LYS A 22 -18.64 4.68 4.60
C LYS A 22 -19.70 5.73 4.92
N ASP A 23 -19.53 6.48 6.01
CA ASP A 23 -20.50 7.52 6.36
C ASP A 23 -20.61 8.55 5.22
N GLU A 24 -21.84 8.95 4.91
CA GLU A 24 -22.24 9.76 3.74
C GLU A 24 -21.62 11.17 3.72
N VAL A 25 -20.85 11.54 4.75
CA VAL A 25 -20.10 12.79 4.82
C VAL A 25 -18.66 12.53 4.39
N TYR A 26 -18.36 12.89 3.14
CA TYR A 26 -17.06 12.80 2.45
C TYR A 26 -15.84 13.39 3.18
N GLY A 27 -15.99 13.94 4.39
CA GLY A 27 -14.88 14.31 5.28
C GLY A 27 -14.12 13.11 5.85
N PHE A 28 -14.82 12.01 6.15
CA PHE A 28 -14.17 10.76 6.59
C PHE A 28 -13.53 10.01 5.40
N ALA A 29 -14.14 10.08 4.22
CA ALA A 29 -13.65 9.43 3.01
C ALA A 29 -12.29 9.99 2.54
N ILE A 30 -12.12 11.32 2.49
CA ILE A 30 -10.86 11.91 1.96
C ILE A 30 -9.68 11.63 2.89
N ILE A 31 -9.85 11.84 4.20
CA ILE A 31 -8.78 11.60 5.18
C ILE A 31 -8.41 10.11 5.18
N THR A 32 -9.41 9.22 5.15
CA THR A 32 -9.19 7.76 5.10
C THR A 32 -8.47 7.35 3.81
N VAL A 33 -8.84 7.92 2.66
CA VAL A 33 -8.16 7.66 1.39
C VAL A 33 -6.70 8.12 1.45
N LEU A 34 -6.43 9.33 1.94
CA LEU A 34 -5.06 9.84 2.08
C LEU A 34 -4.23 8.99 3.04
N MET A 35 -4.83 8.53 4.14
CA MET A 35 -4.22 7.61 5.09
C MET A 35 -3.86 6.27 4.41
N ILE A 36 -4.77 5.67 3.64
CA ILE A 36 -4.47 4.43 2.90
C ILE A 36 -3.36 4.63 1.88
N ILE A 37 -3.35 5.75 1.15
CA ILE A 37 -2.24 6.11 0.25
C ILE A 37 -0.92 6.17 1.04
N SER A 38 -0.89 6.89 2.16
CA SER A 38 0.29 6.99 3.04
C SER A 38 0.80 5.61 3.48
N ILE A 39 -0.11 4.72 3.89
CA ILE A 39 0.22 3.35 4.30
C ILE A 39 0.83 2.56 3.14
N MET A 40 0.21 2.59 1.95
CA MET A 40 0.70 1.87 0.76
C MET A 40 2.09 2.37 0.35
N LEU A 41 2.28 3.68 0.23
CA LEU A 41 3.57 4.28 -0.14
C LEU A 41 4.66 3.96 0.90
N THR A 42 4.32 3.99 2.18
CA THR A 42 5.25 3.61 3.25
C THR A 42 5.66 2.14 3.14
N CYS A 43 4.72 1.24 2.83
CA CYS A 43 5.03 -0.17 2.62
C CYS A 43 5.95 -0.40 1.43
N ILE A 44 5.76 0.35 0.34
CA ILE A 44 6.62 0.28 -0.85
C ILE A 44 8.01 0.82 -0.55
N ARG A 45 8.13 1.95 0.14
CA ARG A 45 9.42 2.49 0.59
C ARG A 45 10.18 1.49 1.46
N ILE A 46 9.49 0.74 2.32
CA ILE A 46 10.13 -0.34 3.09
C ILE A 46 10.68 -1.42 2.16
N ILE A 47 9.94 -1.84 1.13
CA ILE A 47 10.41 -2.84 0.16
C ILE A 47 11.60 -2.31 -0.63
N GLN A 48 11.56 -1.06 -1.08
CA GLN A 48 12.66 -0.39 -1.77
C GLN A 48 13.92 -0.37 -0.90
N GLU A 49 13.79 0.05 0.37
CA GLU A 49 14.88 0.12 1.33
C GLU A 49 15.46 -1.26 1.64
N CYS A 50 14.62 -2.30 1.74
CA CYS A 50 15.07 -3.69 1.92
C CYS A 50 15.84 -4.21 0.71
N ASN A 51 15.57 -3.70 -0.50
CA ASN A 51 16.18 -4.14 -1.74
C ASN A 51 17.27 -3.19 -2.27
N LYS A 52 17.60 -2.10 -1.56
CA LYS A 52 18.57 -1.09 -2.00
C LYS A 52 19.94 -1.65 -2.39
N ASN A 53 20.34 -2.76 -1.76
CA ASN A 53 21.61 -3.44 -2.04
C ASN A 53 21.55 -4.40 -3.24
N LYS A 54 20.34 -4.79 -3.68
CA LYS A 54 20.13 -5.64 -4.86
C LYS A 54 20.10 -4.84 -6.16
N ILE A 55 19.96 -3.51 -6.05
CA ILE A 55 19.78 -2.60 -7.18
C ILE A 55 21.14 -2.02 -7.53
N SER A 56 21.69 -2.40 -8.69
CA SER A 56 22.89 -1.75 -9.22
C SER A 56 22.53 -0.38 -9.82
N LYS A 57 23.55 0.45 -10.08
CA LYS A 57 23.36 1.74 -10.76
C LYS A 57 22.76 1.59 -12.17
N ASP A 58 22.92 0.42 -12.77
CA ASP A 58 22.52 0.12 -14.14
C ASP A 58 21.10 -0.45 -14.25
N PHE A 59 20.39 -0.63 -13.13
CA PHE A 59 19.00 -1.07 -13.15
C PHE A 59 18.12 -0.04 -13.87
N THR A 60 17.49 -0.49 -14.95
CA THR A 60 16.46 0.26 -15.66
C THR A 60 15.22 0.44 -14.78
N ALA A 61 14.37 1.43 -15.12
CA ALA A 61 13.09 1.62 -14.41
C ALA A 61 12.20 0.36 -14.50
N GLN A 62 12.17 -0.30 -15.66
CA GLN A 62 11.38 -1.52 -15.88
C GLN A 62 11.86 -2.69 -15.00
N GLU A 63 13.17 -2.88 -14.84
CA GLU A 63 13.71 -3.92 -13.95
C GLU A 63 13.39 -3.65 -12.48
N LYS A 64 13.39 -2.37 -12.07
CA LYS A 64 12.96 -1.99 -10.72
C LYS A 64 11.48 -2.28 -10.50
N TYR A 65 10.62 -1.93 -11.45
CA TYR A 65 9.19 -2.23 -11.37
C TYR A 65 8.95 -3.73 -11.29
N LYS A 66 9.61 -4.52 -12.14
CA LYS A 66 9.53 -5.97 -12.09
C LYS A 66 9.95 -6.54 -10.72
N LEU A 67 11.12 -6.15 -10.22
CA LEU A 67 11.64 -6.61 -8.93
C LEU A 67 10.66 -6.28 -7.78
N TYR A 68 10.22 -5.02 -7.70
CA TYR A 68 9.31 -4.60 -6.63
C TYR A 68 7.93 -5.23 -6.77
N GLY A 69 7.44 -5.42 -7.99
CA GLY A 69 6.19 -6.13 -8.26
C GLY A 69 6.22 -7.58 -7.78
N GLU A 70 7.28 -8.30 -8.12
CA GLU A 70 7.49 -9.68 -7.68
C GLU A 70 7.57 -9.78 -6.15
N GLU A 71 8.29 -8.87 -5.49
CA GLU A 71 8.41 -8.82 -4.04
C GLU A 71 7.05 -8.49 -3.38
N ILE A 72 6.33 -7.47 -3.86
CA ILE A 72 4.99 -7.09 -3.34
C ILE A 72 4.03 -8.26 -3.46
N LYS A 73 3.96 -8.89 -4.64
CA LYS A 73 3.09 -10.05 -4.88
C LYS A 73 3.46 -11.21 -3.97
N THR A 74 4.75 -11.55 -3.88
CA THR A 74 5.25 -12.64 -3.03
C THR A 74 4.91 -12.41 -1.55
N TYR A 75 5.12 -11.20 -1.02
CA TYR A 75 4.81 -10.91 0.38
C TYR A 75 3.30 -10.88 0.66
N SER A 76 2.52 -10.44 -0.34
CA SER A 76 1.06 -10.38 -0.29
C SER A 76 0.44 -11.77 -0.30
N GLU A 77 0.91 -12.67 -1.17
CA GLU A 77 0.47 -14.06 -1.26
C GLU A 77 0.88 -14.87 -0.03
N ARG A 78 2.15 -14.77 0.40
CA ARG A 78 2.66 -15.53 1.55
C ARG A 78 2.01 -15.13 2.87
N ARG A 79 1.51 -13.88 2.97
CA ARG A 79 0.86 -13.32 4.17
C ARG A 79 1.66 -13.59 5.45
N GLY A 80 2.98 -13.52 5.35
CA GLY A 80 3.92 -13.91 6.42
C GLY A 80 3.75 -13.05 7.68
N TRP A 81 4.11 -13.61 8.83
CA TRP A 81 4.02 -12.89 10.11
C TRP A 81 4.81 -11.58 10.10
N PHE A 82 6.03 -11.57 9.53
CA PHE A 82 6.85 -10.37 9.44
C PHE A 82 6.18 -9.29 8.59
N THR A 83 5.63 -9.65 7.42
CA THR A 83 4.86 -8.73 6.56
C THR A 83 3.67 -8.14 7.31
N LYS A 84 2.84 -9.00 7.93
CA LYS A 84 1.70 -8.57 8.74
C LYS A 84 2.12 -7.65 9.88
N MET A 85 3.22 -7.98 10.57
CA MET A 85 3.75 -7.20 11.68
C MET A 85 4.23 -5.81 11.22
N ARG A 86 4.92 -5.74 10.07
CA ARG A 86 5.37 -4.47 9.47
C ARG A 86 4.19 -3.59 9.05
N ILE A 87 3.21 -4.13 8.33
CA ILE A 87 2.01 -3.38 7.94
C ILE A 87 1.25 -2.89 9.19
N LYS A 88 1.03 -3.75 10.19
CA LYS A 88 0.40 -3.33 11.46
C LYS A 88 1.17 -2.20 12.16
N LYS A 89 2.50 -2.19 12.07
CA LYS A 89 3.31 -1.10 12.64
C LYS A 89 3.10 0.22 11.89
N VAL A 90 2.90 0.18 10.58
CA VAL A 90 2.53 1.37 9.78
C VAL A 90 1.12 1.82 10.15
N LEU A 91 0.15 0.90 10.18
CA LEU A 91 -1.24 1.21 10.57
C LEU A 91 -1.33 1.89 11.94
N ARG A 92 -0.57 1.44 12.95
CA ARG A 92 -0.54 2.09 14.28
C ARG A 92 -0.01 3.52 14.28
N ARG A 93 0.80 3.90 13.29
CA ARG A 93 1.36 5.26 13.18
C ARG A 93 0.36 6.21 12.52
N GLU A 94 -0.38 5.69 11.55
CA GLU A 94 -1.28 6.49 10.70
C GLU A 94 -2.70 6.59 11.29
N MET A 95 -3.10 5.66 12.15
CA MET A 95 -4.46 5.57 12.69
C MET A 95 -4.55 5.97 14.16
N LYS A 96 -5.71 6.50 14.57
CA LYS A 96 -6.04 6.64 16.00
C LYS A 96 -6.18 5.27 16.67
N PRO A 97 -5.94 5.15 17.99
CA PRO A 97 -6.03 3.88 18.70
C PRO A 97 -7.36 3.13 18.51
N ASP A 98 -8.49 3.84 18.58
CA ASP A 98 -9.82 3.24 18.46
C ASP A 98 -10.08 2.70 17.04
N ASP A 99 -9.75 3.49 16.02
CA ASP A 99 -9.85 3.08 14.62
C ASP A 99 -8.93 1.90 14.31
N TYR A 100 -7.71 1.90 14.87
CA TYR A 100 -6.78 0.80 14.72
C TYR A 100 -7.36 -0.49 15.33
N ASN A 101 -7.92 -0.41 16.54
CA ASN A 101 -8.52 -1.57 17.19
C ASN A 101 -9.74 -2.11 16.42
N LYS A 102 -10.56 -1.22 15.86
CA LYS A 102 -11.77 -1.58 15.11
C LYS A 102 -11.46 -2.12 13.70
N TYR A 103 -10.52 -1.50 12.97
CA TYR A 103 -10.38 -1.71 11.52
C TYR A 103 -9.04 -2.30 11.06
N SER A 104 -8.00 -2.35 11.90
CA SER A 104 -6.64 -2.70 11.44
C SER A 104 -6.54 -4.08 10.77
N MET A 105 -7.30 -5.07 11.24
CA MET A 105 -7.29 -6.41 10.66
C MET A 105 -7.96 -6.44 9.28
N SER A 106 -9.05 -5.71 9.10
CA SER A 106 -9.76 -5.58 7.82
C SER A 106 -8.92 -4.82 6.79
N ILE A 107 -8.30 -3.71 7.20
CA ILE A 107 -7.39 -2.93 6.35
C ILE A 107 -6.15 -3.75 5.97
N LEU A 108 -5.54 -4.46 6.94
CA LEU A 108 -4.41 -5.35 6.66
C LEU A 108 -4.76 -6.42 5.63
N ALA A 109 -5.91 -7.09 5.79
CA ALA A 109 -6.35 -8.10 4.85
C ALA A 109 -6.58 -7.52 3.45
N SER A 110 -7.20 -6.34 3.36
CA SER A 110 -7.49 -5.64 2.11
C SER A 110 -6.22 -5.15 1.41
N LEU A 111 -5.21 -4.70 2.16
CA LEU A 111 -3.90 -4.32 1.63
C LEU A 111 -3.16 -5.53 1.02
N LEU A 112 -3.14 -6.66 1.73
CA LEU A 112 -2.51 -7.88 1.22
C LEU A 112 -3.26 -8.43 0.00
N ASP A 113 -4.59 -8.46 0.06
CA ASP A 113 -5.42 -8.90 -1.07
C ASP A 113 -5.26 -8.00 -2.29
N THR A 114 -5.14 -6.68 -2.09
CA THR A 114 -4.89 -5.75 -3.19
C THR A 114 -3.47 -5.92 -3.73
N GLY A 115 -2.45 -6.06 -2.87
CA GLY A 115 -1.06 -6.26 -3.28
C GLY A 115 -0.82 -7.54 -4.09
N GLU A 116 -1.58 -8.60 -3.81
CA GLU A 116 -1.60 -9.84 -4.58
C GLU A 116 -2.17 -9.65 -6.00
N ASN A 117 -3.09 -8.68 -6.16
CA ASN A 117 -3.88 -8.45 -7.37
C ASN A 117 -3.62 -7.07 -8.00
N LEU A 118 -2.43 -6.49 -7.80
CA LEU A 118 -2.03 -5.25 -8.46
C LEU A 118 -1.78 -5.50 -9.96
N THR A 119 -2.27 -4.61 -10.81
CA THR A 119 -1.86 -4.58 -12.22
C THR A 119 -0.49 -3.94 -12.37
N GLU A 120 0.17 -4.16 -13.52
CA GLU A 120 1.46 -3.53 -13.81
C GLU A 120 1.39 -1.99 -13.77
N GLU A 121 0.28 -1.43 -14.26
CA GLU A 121 0.05 0.03 -14.25
C GLU A 121 -0.15 0.57 -12.81
N GLU A 122 -0.90 -0.14 -11.98
CA GLU A 122 -1.10 0.24 -10.57
C GLU A 122 0.21 0.17 -9.80
N LEU A 123 1.00 -0.89 -10.03
CA LEU A 123 2.32 -1.07 -9.44
C LEU A 123 3.27 0.06 -9.85
N GLN A 124 3.36 0.36 -11.14
CA GLN A 124 4.20 1.46 -11.63
C GLN A 124 3.82 2.78 -10.97
N THR A 125 2.51 3.08 -10.91
CA THR A 125 1.98 4.29 -10.26
C THR A 125 2.45 4.39 -8.81
N LEU A 126 2.34 3.29 -8.05
CA LEU A 126 2.70 3.28 -6.64
C LEU A 126 4.21 3.39 -6.39
N VAL A 127 5.03 2.72 -7.22
CA VAL A 127 6.50 2.77 -7.10
C VAL A 127 7.03 4.16 -7.48
N GLU A 128 6.51 4.77 -8.54
CA GLU A 128 6.88 6.14 -8.93
C GLU A 128 6.51 7.14 -7.84
N ALA A 129 5.30 7.05 -7.29
CA ALA A 129 4.84 7.92 -6.21
C ALA A 129 5.65 7.76 -4.91
N ALA A 130 6.20 6.57 -4.65
CA ALA A 130 7.02 6.30 -3.47
C ALA A 130 8.45 6.89 -3.59
N ASN A 131 8.94 7.09 -4.82
CA ASN A 131 10.28 7.63 -5.14
C ASN A 131 10.36 9.16 -5.12
N VAL A 132 9.26 9.86 -4.80
CA VAL A 132 9.22 11.33 -4.58
C VAL A 132 9.68 11.68 -3.17
#